data_AF-A0A7X0EU32-F1
#
_entry.id   AF-A0A7X0EU32-F1
#
_cell.length_a   1.000
_cell.length_b   1.000
_cell.length_c   1.000
_cell.angle_alpha   90.00
_cell.angle_beta   90.00
_cell.angle_gamma   90.00
#
_symmetry.space_group_name_H-M   'P 1'
#
loop_
_entity.id
_entity.type
_entity.pdbx_description
1 polymer ?
#
loop_
_entity_poly.entity_id
_entity_poly.type
_entity_poly.pdbx_seq_one_letter_code
_entity_poly.pdbx_strand_id
1 'polypeptide(L)'
;MIKAVKGLAIGLPLAMMTLALTSGTASAARGDCASGYFCAWAGDAWAGLPTARWPRGTNDASWYNNGLHDNAESVYNHSPSYQDPSVPDNVVLFLDVNYGRADLCVLPGEYYDGGMDDNDYDSHRWVSDCA
;
A
#
# COMPACT_ATOMS: atom_id res chain seq x y z
N MET A 1 19.79 27.85 -76.29
CA MET A 1 19.04 28.03 -75.02
C MET A 1 18.95 26.68 -74.34
N ILE A 2 19.68 26.49 -73.23
CA ILE A 2 19.87 25.19 -72.56
C ILE A 2 18.68 24.95 -71.61
N LYS A 3 18.01 23.79 -71.75
CA LYS A 3 16.93 23.33 -70.87
C LYS A 3 17.51 22.75 -69.59
N ALA A 4 17.13 23.28 -68.43
CA ALA A 4 17.46 22.72 -67.13
C ALA A 4 16.38 21.71 -66.69
N VAL A 5 16.78 20.46 -66.50
CA VAL A 5 15.97 19.40 -65.87
C VAL A 5 16.00 19.63 -64.36
N LYS A 6 14.84 19.86 -63.74
CA LYS A 6 14.73 19.90 -62.27
C LYS A 6 14.32 18.52 -61.77
N GLY A 7 15.22 17.95 -60.98
CA GLY A 7 15.14 16.62 -60.40
C GLY A 7 14.12 16.47 -59.27
N LEU A 8 13.79 15.20 -59.10
CA LEU A 8 12.96 14.50 -58.13
C LEU A 8 13.26 14.86 -56.66
N ALA A 9 12.23 14.99 -55.83
CA ALA A 9 12.33 14.80 -54.39
C ALA A 9 11.02 14.18 -53.87
N ILE A 10 11.03 12.86 -53.67
CA ILE A 10 9.98 12.10 -52.99
C ILE A 10 10.25 12.25 -51.49
N GLY A 11 9.46 13.07 -50.80
CA GLY A 11 9.54 13.21 -49.35
C GLY A 11 8.80 12.05 -48.67
N LEU A 12 9.53 11.16 -48.00
CA LEU A 12 8.98 10.20 -47.04
C LEU A 12 8.65 10.96 -45.74
N PRO A 13 7.40 11.00 -45.25
CA PRO A 13 7.15 11.52 -43.91
C PRO A 13 7.66 10.51 -42.88
N LEU A 14 8.67 10.91 -42.09
CA LEU A 14 9.03 10.22 -40.85
C LEU A 14 7.83 10.31 -39.90
N ALA A 15 7.14 9.19 -39.71
CA ALA A 15 6.19 9.03 -38.62
C ALA A 15 6.96 9.03 -37.30
N MET A 16 7.01 10.17 -36.62
CA MET A 16 7.43 10.23 -35.22
C MET A 16 6.37 9.50 -34.39
N MET A 17 6.63 8.24 -34.04
CA MET A 17 5.91 7.55 -32.97
C MET A 17 6.29 8.23 -31.66
N THR A 18 5.47 9.19 -31.24
CA THR A 18 5.43 9.64 -29.85
C THR A 18 4.95 8.47 -29.00
N LEU A 19 5.89 7.78 -28.33
CA LEU A 19 5.55 6.96 -27.17
C LEU A 19 5.00 7.90 -26.10
N ALA A 20 3.67 7.99 -26.03
CA ALA A 20 3.02 8.47 -24.82
C ALA A 20 3.29 7.42 -23.74
N LEU A 21 4.33 7.65 -22.94
CA LEU A 21 4.49 6.99 -21.65
C LEU A 21 3.31 7.46 -20.80
N THR A 22 2.21 6.71 -20.84
CA THR A 22 1.19 6.87 -19.81
C THR A 22 1.86 6.37 -18.54
N SER A 23 2.26 7.30 -17.67
CA SER A 23 2.66 7.00 -16.30
C SER A 23 1.45 6.39 -15.61
N GLY A 24 1.22 5.10 -15.83
CA GLY A 24 0.26 4.34 -15.04
C GLY A 24 0.78 4.40 -13.61
N THR A 25 0.03 5.04 -12.73
CA THR A 25 0.17 4.77 -11.31
C THR A 25 0.00 3.26 -11.18
N ALA A 26 1.07 2.54 -10.87
CA ALA A 26 0.95 1.12 -10.58
C ALA A 26 -0.14 0.98 -9.52
N SER A 27 -1.24 0.29 -9.85
CA SER A 27 -2.16 -0.19 -8.83
C SER A 27 -1.34 -1.15 -8.00
N ALA A 28 -0.89 -0.68 -6.84
CA ALA A 28 -0.26 -1.54 -5.88
C ALA A 28 -1.23 -2.63 -5.46
N ALA A 29 -0.65 -3.76 -5.14
CA ALA A 29 -1.41 -4.92 -4.72
C ALA A 29 -1.05 -5.19 -3.26
N ARG A 30 -1.96 -5.83 -2.55
CA ARG A 30 -1.69 -6.43 -1.24
C ARG A 30 -0.37 -7.23 -1.18
N GLY A 31 0.09 -7.77 -2.32
CA GLY A 31 1.38 -8.44 -2.49
C GLY A 31 2.63 -7.58 -2.29
N ASP A 32 2.51 -6.25 -2.26
CA ASP A 32 3.61 -5.33 -1.94
C ASP A 32 3.96 -5.34 -0.44
N CYS A 33 3.09 -5.90 0.40
CA CYS A 33 3.41 -6.21 1.78
C CYS A 33 4.28 -7.45 1.85
N ALA A 34 5.50 -7.34 2.39
CA ALA A 34 6.38 -8.50 2.54
C ALA A 34 5.83 -9.47 3.60
N SER A 35 6.07 -10.77 3.42
CA SER A 35 5.70 -11.76 4.43
C SER A 35 6.40 -11.46 5.77
N GLY A 36 5.66 -11.59 6.88
CA GLY A 36 6.14 -11.25 8.22
C GLY A 36 5.93 -9.78 8.62
N TYR A 37 5.19 -9.01 7.81
CA TYR A 37 4.86 -7.61 8.09
C TYR A 37 3.36 -7.41 8.25
N PHE A 38 3.03 -6.39 9.03
CA PHE A 38 1.77 -5.69 8.98
C PHE A 38 1.95 -4.42 8.15
N CYS A 39 1.09 -4.20 7.17
CA CYS A 39 1.17 -3.08 6.25
C CYS A 39 -0.13 -2.28 6.30
N ALA A 40 0.00 -0.96 6.16
CA ALA A 40 -1.11 -0.04 6.10
C ALA A 40 -0.91 0.95 4.94
N TRP A 41 -2.01 1.33 4.32
CA TRP A 41 -2.09 2.22 3.17
C TRP A 41 -3.01 3.38 3.47
N ALA A 42 -2.67 4.55 2.93
CA ALA A 42 -3.52 5.73 2.98
C ALA A 42 -4.56 5.77 1.85
N GLY A 43 -4.78 4.65 1.16
CA GLY A 43 -5.72 4.56 0.07
C GLY A 43 -6.43 3.22 0.07
N ASP A 44 -7.65 3.24 -0.43
CA ASP A 44 -8.50 2.06 -0.61
C ASP A 44 -7.86 1.00 -1.50
N ALA A 45 -8.32 -0.23 -1.35
CA ALA A 45 -7.96 -1.39 -2.15
C ALA A 45 -6.43 -1.60 -2.26
N TRP A 46 -5.70 -1.23 -1.20
CA TRP A 46 -4.23 -1.25 -1.16
C TRP A 46 -3.58 -0.43 -2.28
N ALA A 47 -4.22 0.66 -2.72
CA ALA A 47 -3.72 1.50 -3.81
C ALA A 47 -2.41 2.20 -3.43
N GLY A 48 -1.45 2.18 -4.36
CA GLY A 48 -0.09 2.70 -4.12
C GLY A 48 0.75 1.88 -3.13
N LEU A 49 2.03 2.22 -2.97
CA LEU A 49 2.87 1.49 -2.01
C LEU A 49 2.32 1.66 -0.58
N PRO A 50 2.49 0.65 0.30
CA PRO A 50 2.17 0.79 1.72
C PRO A 50 2.83 2.04 2.29
N THR A 51 2.03 2.91 2.89
CA THR A 51 2.50 4.10 3.60
C THR A 51 3.37 3.70 4.79
N ALA A 52 3.02 2.60 5.45
CA ALA A 52 3.81 2.02 6.54
C ALA A 52 3.86 0.51 6.49
N ARG A 53 4.94 -0.03 7.06
CA ARG A 53 5.21 -1.47 7.17
C ARG A 53 5.91 -1.73 8.49
N TRP A 54 5.35 -2.61 9.31
CA TRP A 54 5.90 -2.98 10.59
C TRP A 54 6.23 -4.47 10.61
N PRO A 55 7.49 -4.87 10.89
CA PRO A 55 7.82 -6.26 11.11
C PRO A 55 7.05 -6.83 12.30
N ARG A 56 6.70 -8.12 12.26
CA ARG A 56 6.04 -8.82 13.37
C ARG A 56 6.69 -8.53 14.72
N GLY A 57 5.85 -8.22 15.71
CA GLY A 57 6.28 -7.89 17.08
C GLY A 57 6.67 -6.44 17.28
N THR A 58 6.67 -5.62 16.23
CA THR A 58 6.93 -4.18 16.32
C THR A 58 5.61 -3.45 16.55
N ASN A 59 5.30 -3.12 17.81
CA ASN A 59 4.14 -2.30 18.13
C ASN A 59 4.41 -0.84 17.74
N ASP A 60 3.35 -0.13 17.34
CA ASP A 60 3.41 1.30 17.08
C ASP A 60 2.30 2.01 17.85
N ALA A 61 2.70 2.84 18.81
CA ALA A 61 1.77 3.58 19.67
C ALA A 61 1.16 4.80 18.96
N SER A 62 1.68 5.22 17.80
CA SER A 62 1.21 6.45 17.15
C SER A 62 1.63 6.51 15.69
N TRP A 63 0.67 6.37 14.79
CA TRP A 63 0.86 6.41 13.35
C TRP A 63 1.12 7.81 12.76
N TYR A 64 1.19 8.85 13.59
CA TYR A 64 1.52 10.23 13.20
C TYR A 64 2.81 10.33 12.37
N ASN A 65 3.89 9.69 12.82
CA ASN A 65 5.18 9.77 12.13
C ASN A 65 5.20 8.98 10.81
N ASN A 66 4.17 8.17 10.58
CA ASN A 66 3.98 7.34 9.40
C ASN A 66 3.07 8.02 8.39
N GLY A 67 2.44 9.15 8.74
CA GLY A 67 1.44 9.82 7.90
C GLY A 67 0.11 9.06 7.80
N LEU A 68 -0.18 8.20 8.76
CA LEU A 68 -1.37 7.32 8.78
C LEU A 68 -2.33 7.58 9.95
N HIS A 69 -2.01 8.52 10.85
CA HIS A 69 -2.95 8.98 11.89
C HIS A 69 -4.25 9.39 11.23
N ASP A 70 -5.35 8.72 11.59
CA ASP A 70 -6.67 8.98 11.05
C ASP A 70 -6.77 8.93 9.51
N ASN A 71 -5.83 8.28 8.82
CA ASN A 71 -5.78 8.28 7.34
C ASN A 71 -5.53 6.88 6.74
N ALA A 72 -5.60 5.83 7.54
CA ALA A 72 -5.36 4.47 7.06
C ALA A 72 -6.66 3.90 6.49
N GLU A 73 -6.72 3.76 5.16
CA GLU A 73 -7.92 3.27 4.45
C GLU A 73 -7.93 1.75 4.29
N SER A 74 -6.74 1.14 4.23
CA SER A 74 -6.63 -0.31 4.12
C SER A 74 -5.39 -0.86 4.80
N VAL A 75 -5.52 -2.10 5.30
CA VAL A 75 -4.46 -2.81 6.02
C VAL A 75 -4.36 -4.27 5.59
N TYR A 76 -3.20 -4.86 5.84
CA TYR A 76 -2.96 -6.28 5.62
C TYR A 76 -1.95 -6.84 6.63
N ASN A 77 -2.34 -7.89 7.34
CA ASN A 77 -1.42 -8.69 8.15
C ASN A 77 -0.86 -9.84 7.30
N HIS A 78 0.32 -9.64 6.71
CA HIS A 78 1.01 -10.68 5.95
C HIS A 78 1.95 -11.54 6.83
N SER A 79 1.70 -11.61 8.14
CA SER A 79 2.40 -12.57 8.99
C SER A 79 1.99 -14.00 8.65
N PRO A 80 2.91 -14.98 8.65
CA PRO A 80 2.53 -16.37 8.76
C PRO A 80 1.80 -16.62 10.07
N SER A 81 0.85 -17.56 10.07
CA SER A 81 0.28 -18.09 11.30
C SER A 81 1.23 -19.13 11.91
N TYR A 82 1.53 -19.02 13.20
CA TYR A 82 2.45 -19.92 13.88
C TYR A 82 1.76 -20.96 14.77
N GLN A 83 0.45 -20.83 15.02
CA GLN A 83 -0.33 -21.71 15.91
C GLN A 83 0.29 -21.90 17.30
N ASP A 84 1.14 -20.95 17.71
CA ASP A 84 1.84 -20.94 19.00
C ASP A 84 1.33 -19.73 19.79
N PRO A 85 0.69 -19.94 20.96
CA PRO A 85 0.10 -18.86 21.75
C PRO A 85 1.14 -17.92 22.40
N SER A 86 2.44 -18.21 22.24
CA SER A 86 3.53 -17.31 22.64
C SER A 86 4.01 -16.41 21.49
N VAL A 87 3.60 -16.69 20.25
CA VAL A 87 4.00 -15.91 19.08
C VAL A 87 2.94 -14.85 18.78
N PRO A 88 3.27 -13.56 18.83
CA PRO A 88 2.32 -12.52 18.48
C PRO A 88 2.26 -12.36 16.96
N ASP A 89 1.31 -13.05 16.34
CA ASP A 89 1.07 -13.03 14.89
C ASP A 89 -0.26 -12.36 14.49
N ASN A 90 -1.09 -11.99 15.46
CA ASN A 90 -2.28 -11.15 15.26
C ASN A 90 -1.95 -9.67 15.47
N VAL A 91 -2.74 -8.77 14.88
CA VAL A 91 -2.59 -7.32 15.06
C VAL A 91 -3.90 -6.72 15.55
N VAL A 92 -3.90 -6.15 16.75
CA VAL A 92 -5.02 -5.33 17.24
C VAL A 92 -4.79 -3.90 16.82
N LEU A 93 -5.79 -3.30 16.17
CA LEU A 93 -5.87 -1.90 15.84
C LEU A 93 -6.69 -1.15 16.89
N PHE A 94 -6.30 0.10 17.08
CA PHE A 94 -6.81 0.98 18.11
C PHE A 94 -7.23 2.29 17.49
N LEU A 95 -8.39 2.78 17.93
CA LEU A 95 -8.96 4.02 17.41
C LEU A 95 -8.25 5.28 17.92
N ASP A 96 -7.40 5.14 18.94
CA ASP A 96 -6.58 6.23 19.46
C ASP A 96 -5.10 5.84 19.50
N VAL A 97 -4.26 6.87 19.57
CA VAL A 97 -2.86 6.73 19.97
C VAL A 97 -2.71 6.08 21.35
N ASN A 98 -1.51 5.56 21.61
CA ASN A 98 -1.12 4.88 22.83
C ASN A 98 -2.04 3.69 23.18
N TYR A 99 -2.55 3.01 22.16
CA TYR A 99 -3.38 1.81 22.28
C TYR A 99 -4.71 2.08 23.01
N GLY A 100 -5.32 3.24 22.76
CA GLY A 100 -6.64 3.58 23.27
C GLY A 100 -7.76 3.05 22.36
N ARG A 101 -8.86 2.57 22.96
CA ARG A 101 -10.05 2.04 22.26
C ARG A 101 -9.69 0.95 21.22
N ALA A 102 -9.45 -0.27 21.69
CA ALA A 102 -9.32 -1.43 20.80
C ALA A 102 -10.61 -1.64 20.00
N ASP A 103 -10.48 -1.98 18.71
CA ASP A 103 -11.62 -2.13 17.82
C ASP A 103 -11.50 -3.38 16.92
N LEU A 104 -10.51 -3.40 16.04
CA LEU A 104 -10.31 -4.48 15.09
C LEU A 104 -9.11 -5.36 15.47
N CYS A 105 -9.26 -6.68 15.34
CA CYS A 105 -8.13 -7.60 15.34
C CYS A 105 -7.97 -8.25 13.97
N VAL A 106 -6.79 -8.12 13.37
CA VAL A 106 -6.46 -8.61 12.03
C VAL A 106 -5.58 -9.86 12.18
N LEU A 107 -6.14 -11.03 11.87
CA LEU A 107 -5.44 -12.31 11.98
C LEU A 107 -4.37 -12.48 10.87
N PRO A 108 -3.42 -13.42 11.03
CA PRO A 108 -2.49 -13.80 9.97
C PRO A 108 -3.18 -14.06 8.63
N GLY A 109 -2.78 -13.32 7.60
CA GLY A 109 -3.34 -13.43 6.25
C GLY A 109 -4.63 -12.65 6.02
N GLU A 110 -5.20 -12.02 7.06
CA GLU A 110 -6.38 -11.16 6.92
C GLU A 110 -6.01 -9.74 6.54
N TYR A 111 -6.98 -9.08 5.91
CA TYR A 111 -6.91 -7.71 5.45
C TYR A 111 -8.22 -7.01 5.75
N TYR A 112 -8.17 -5.68 5.79
CA TYR A 112 -9.35 -4.85 5.96
C TYR A 112 -9.24 -3.62 5.05
N ASP A 113 -10.37 -3.21 4.48
CA ASP A 113 -10.48 -2.26 3.36
C ASP A 113 -11.87 -1.59 3.31
N GLY A 114 -12.76 -1.93 4.26
CA GLY A 114 -14.22 -1.81 4.08
C GLY A 114 -14.91 -0.90 5.10
N GLY A 115 -14.26 0.20 5.48
CA GLY A 115 -14.73 1.13 6.50
C GLY A 115 -13.65 1.48 7.53
N MET A 116 -12.39 1.56 7.09
CA MET A 116 -11.41 2.35 7.81
C MET A 116 -11.53 3.72 7.16
N ASP A 117 -12.51 4.50 7.59
CA ASP A 117 -12.71 5.83 7.03
C ASP A 117 -11.62 6.72 7.64
N ASP A 118 -11.17 7.76 6.92
CA ASP A 118 -10.35 8.83 7.49
C ASP A 118 -10.92 9.20 8.90
N ASN A 119 -10.15 8.96 9.98
CA ASN A 119 -10.45 9.07 11.42
C ASN A 119 -10.64 7.78 12.25
N ASP A 120 -10.37 6.61 11.71
CA ASP A 120 -10.61 5.40 12.51
C ASP A 120 -9.40 4.91 13.31
N TYR A 121 -8.17 4.85 12.78
CA TYR A 121 -7.09 4.11 13.46
C TYR A 121 -5.76 4.85 13.57
N ASP A 122 -5.13 4.67 14.73
CA ASP A 122 -4.01 5.50 15.17
C ASP A 122 -2.83 4.74 15.75
N SER A 123 -3.06 3.50 16.15
CA SER A 123 -2.02 2.68 16.75
C SER A 123 -2.33 1.19 16.58
N HIS A 124 -1.31 0.35 16.75
CA HIS A 124 -1.49 -1.09 16.74
C HIS A 124 -0.57 -1.82 17.71
N ARG A 125 -0.99 -3.03 18.08
CA ARG A 125 -0.15 -3.98 18.79
C ARG A 125 -0.19 -5.35 18.14
N TRP A 126 0.97 -5.97 18.05
CA TRP A 126 1.07 -7.40 17.86
C TRP A 126 0.69 -8.12 19.14
N VAL A 127 -0.20 -9.09 19.02
CA VAL A 127 -0.68 -9.90 20.13
C VAL A 127 -0.72 -11.37 19.71
N SER A 128 -0.57 -12.26 20.67
CA SER A 128 -0.68 -13.71 20.41
C SER A 128 -2.12 -14.21 20.34
N ASP A 129 -3.07 -13.38 20.78
CA ASP A 129 -4.49 -13.71 20.76
C ASP A 129 -5.34 -12.44 20.66
N CYS A 130 -6.45 -12.54 19.93
CA CYS A 130 -7.46 -11.49 19.82
C CYS A 130 -8.50 -11.72 20.92
N ALA A 131 -8.32 -11.05 22.05
CA ALA A 131 -9.21 -11.16 23.22
C ALA A 131 -10.56 -10.47 23.01
#